data_AF-A0A935RF20-F1
#
_entry.id   AF-A0A935RF20-F1
#
_cell.length_a   1.000
_cell.length_b   1.000
_cell.length_c   1.000
_cell.angle_alpha   90.00
_cell.angle_beta   90.00
_cell.angle_gamma   90.00
#
_symmetry.space_group_name_H-M   'P 1'
#
loop_
_entity.id
_entity.type
_entity.pdbx_description
1 polymer ?
#
loop_
_entity_poly.entity_id
_entity_poly.type
_entity_poly.pdbx_seq_one_letter_code
_entity_poly.pdbx_strand_id
1 'polypeptide(L)'
;MTRIHINLKGATFGPTGGKMKGRGTTYSPYVGIPLNKNWSADLSAGWGKTEVDTSLSAGGGTQGKMDDDRTTFAAGLTYRQLFGADSKWMLTGRGAYIYVKDKLGAYTLTNGHGCSERRG
;
A
#
# COMPACT_ATOMS: atom_id res chain seq x y z
N MET A 1 -0.36 6.02 -17.04
CA MET A 1 0.53 5.54 -15.97
C MET A 1 0.11 6.25 -14.68
N THR A 2 -0.42 5.52 -13.70
CA THR A 2 -0.97 6.11 -12.47
C THR A 2 0.11 6.11 -11.38
N ARG A 3 0.38 7.27 -10.78
CA ARG A 3 1.30 7.43 -9.66
C ARG A 3 0.48 7.57 -8.38
N ILE A 4 0.70 6.69 -7.41
CA ILE A 4 0.04 6.79 -6.10
C ILE A 4 1.10 7.16 -5.05
N HIS A 5 0.95 8.33 -4.45
CA HIS A 5 1.71 8.75 -3.27
C HIS A 5 0.95 8.34 -2.01
N ILE A 6 1.52 7.46 -1.20
CA ILE A 6 0.95 7.10 0.11
C ILE A 6 1.74 7.84 1.18
N ASN A 7 1.03 8.70 1.94
CA ASN A 7 1.57 9.41 3.09
C ASN A 7 0.89 8.86 4.35
N LEU A 8 1.57 7.96 5.06
CA LEU A 8 1.09 7.46 6.34
C LEU A 8 1.26 8.58 7.38
N LYS A 9 0.15 9.24 7.74
CA LYS A 9 0.12 10.15 8.89
C LYS A 9 0.41 9.32 10.14
N GLY A 10 1.39 9.76 10.92
CA GLY A 10 2.06 8.89 11.87
C GLY A 10 1.12 8.29 12.92
N ALA A 11 1.24 6.97 13.10
CA ALA A 11 0.54 6.24 14.14
C ALA A 11 1.40 6.23 15.41
N THR A 12 0.77 6.47 16.56
CA THR A 12 1.41 6.44 17.88
C THR A 12 1.24 5.05 18.48
N PHE A 13 2.34 4.38 18.83
CA PHE A 13 2.30 3.05 19.44
C PHE A 13 3.06 3.00 20.76
N GLY A 14 2.48 2.28 21.73
CA GLY A 14 3.06 1.99 23.04
C GLY A 14 2.86 3.11 24.10
N PRO A 15 3.00 2.76 25.40
CA PRO A 15 2.75 3.67 26.53
C PRO A 15 3.73 4.86 26.61
N THR A 16 4.80 4.86 25.81
CA THR A 16 5.87 5.88 25.81
C THR A 16 5.91 6.77 24.54
N GLY A 17 4.91 6.68 23.66
CA GLY A 17 4.72 7.64 22.56
C GLY A 17 5.71 7.52 21.41
N GLY A 18 5.92 6.31 20.87
CA GLY A 18 6.66 6.11 19.63
C GLY A 18 5.85 6.58 18.42
N LYS A 19 6.49 7.27 17.47
CA LYS A 19 5.89 7.70 16.19
C LYS A 19 6.47 6.88 15.05
N MET A 20 5.62 6.36 14.17
CA MET A 20 6.04 5.73 12.91
C MET A 20 5.54 6.56 11.74
N LYS A 21 6.39 6.85 10.76
CA LYS A 21 6.05 7.58 9.54
C LYS A 21 6.59 6.82 8.33
N GLY A 22 5.72 6.52 7.38
CA GLY A 22 6.08 5.84 6.14
C GLY A 22 5.87 6.71 4.92
N ARG A 23 6.81 6.70 3.98
CA ARG A 23 6.68 7.31 2.66
C ARG A 23 7.08 6.29 1.61
N GLY A 24 6.28 6.16 0.56
CA GLY A 24 6.59 5.23 -0.53
C GLY A 24 6.05 5.70 -1.86
N THR A 25 6.68 5.22 -2.93
CA THR A 25 6.22 5.40 -4.30
C THR A 25 5.97 4.03 -4.92
N THR A 26 4.83 3.85 -5.56
CA THR A 26 4.49 2.62 -6.28
C THR A 26 4.01 2.96 -7.68
N TYR A 27 4.53 2.20 -8.64
CA TYR A 27 4.11 2.21 -10.02
C TYR A 27 3.31 0.94 -10.27
N SER A 28 2.06 1.08 -10.70
CA SER A 28 1.17 -0.04 -10.98
C SER A 28 0.51 0.17 -12.34
N PRO A 29 1.04 -0.41 -13.43
CA PRO A 29 0.29 -0.52 -14.67
C PRO A 29 -1.07 -1.18 -14.42
N TYR A 30 -2.07 -0.64 -15.09
CA TYR A 30 -3.46 -1.05 -14.97
C TYR A 30 -4.02 -1.33 -16.37
N VAL A 31 -4.78 -2.40 -16.49
CA VAL A 31 -5.55 -2.72 -17.68
C VAL A 31 -6.99 -3.07 -17.28
N GLY A 32 -7.95 -2.49 -17.99
CA GLY A 32 -9.36 -2.85 -17.90
C GLY A 32 -9.79 -3.49 -19.22
N ILE A 33 -10.45 -4.64 -19.14
CA ILE A 33 -10.87 -5.43 -20.28
C ILE A 33 -12.39 -5.63 -20.22
N PRO A 34 -13.17 -5.02 -21.13
CA PRO A 34 -14.57 -5.39 -21.28
C PRO A 34 -14.64 -6.81 -21.87
N LEU A 35 -15.15 -7.75 -21.10
CA LEU A 35 -15.31 -9.14 -21.56
C LEU A 35 -16.56 -9.29 -22.42
N ASN A 36 -17.64 -8.59 -22.05
CA ASN A 36 -18.88 -8.49 -22.81
C ASN A 36 -19.67 -7.25 -22.37
N LYS A 37 -20.94 -7.13 -22.82
CA LYS A 37 -21.82 -5.98 -22.51
C LYS A 37 -22.06 -5.77 -21.01
N ASN A 38 -21.93 -6.81 -20.21
CA ASN A 38 -22.29 -6.83 -18.80
C ASN A 38 -21.08 -7.07 -17.88
N TRP A 39 -20.02 -7.69 -18.38
CA TRP A 39 -18.84 -8.06 -17.60
C TRP A 39 -17.61 -7.26 -18.04
N SER A 40 -16.89 -6.74 -17.05
CA SER A 40 -15.56 -6.16 -17.23
C SER A 40 -14.61 -6.72 -16.19
N ALA A 41 -13.42 -7.10 -16.63
CA ALA A 41 -12.31 -7.45 -15.74
C ALA A 41 -11.35 -6.28 -15.64
N ASP A 42 -10.69 -6.17 -14.50
CA ASP A 42 -9.60 -5.23 -14.29
C ASP A 42 -8.42 -5.91 -13.62
N LEU A 43 -7.22 -5.60 -14.09
CA LEU A 43 -5.98 -6.17 -13.58
C LEU A 43 -4.98 -5.04 -13.35
N SER A 44 -4.26 -5.12 -12.24
CA SER A 44 -3.10 -4.28 -12.01
C SER A 44 -2.01 -5.07 -11.32
N ALA A 45 -0.78 -4.79 -11.70
CA ALA A 45 0.39 -5.30 -11.03
C ALA A 45 1.33 -4.13 -10.85
N GLY A 46 1.95 -4.03 -9.69
CA GLY A 46 2.77 -2.88 -9.34
C GLY A 46 3.93 -3.25 -8.47
N TRP A 47 4.93 -2.39 -8.51
CA TRP A 47 6.13 -2.47 -7.72
C TRP A 47 6.47 -1.08 -7.19
N GLY A 48 7.08 -1.03 -6.03
CA GLY A 48 7.39 0.22 -5.36
C GLY A 48 8.39 0.05 -4.25
N LYS A 49 8.81 1.19 -3.73
CA LYS A 49 9.66 1.27 -2.55
C LYS A 49 8.93 2.03 -1.47
N THR A 50 9.07 1.56 -0.24
CA THR A 50 8.55 2.22 0.96
C THR A 50 9.69 2.39 1.94
N GLU A 51 9.86 3.61 2.43
CA GLU A 51 10.76 3.93 3.53
C GLU A 51 9.91 4.16 4.77
N VAL A 52 10.26 3.50 5.87
CA VAL A 52 9.60 3.66 7.17
C VAL A 52 10.60 4.22 8.17
N ASP A 53 10.33 5.45 8.61
CA ASP A 53 11.02 6.11 9.71
C ASP A 53 10.26 5.86 11.02
N THR A 54 10.92 5.29 12.01
CA THR A 54 10.39 5.09 13.36
C THR A 54 11.18 5.95 14.34
N SER A 55 10.50 6.68 15.23
CA SER A 55 11.13 7.42 16.33
C SER A 55 10.50 7.00 17.65
N LEU A 56 11.30 6.43 18.56
CA LEU A 56 10.88 6.19 19.94
C LEU A 56 11.47 7.25 20.88
N SER A 57 10.60 7.88 21.67
CA SER A 57 10.99 8.89 22.66
C SER A 57 11.48 8.29 23.99
N ALA A 58 11.33 6.96 24.19
CA ALA A 58 11.71 6.30 25.43
C ALA A 58 13.23 6.05 25.48
N GLY A 59 13.92 6.65 26.47
CA GLY A 59 15.25 6.21 26.90
C GLY A 59 16.44 6.67 26.06
N GLY A 60 16.32 7.73 25.24
CA GLY A 60 17.46 8.32 24.54
C GLY A 60 17.27 8.60 23.05
N GLY A 61 16.03 8.66 22.54
CA GLY A 61 15.76 9.12 21.17
C GLY A 61 16.25 8.16 20.09
N THR A 62 15.82 6.90 20.14
CA THR A 62 16.15 5.91 19.13
C THR A 62 15.37 6.16 17.84
N GLN A 63 16.10 6.35 16.74
CA GLN A 63 15.55 6.46 15.38
C GLN A 63 15.83 5.17 14.60
N GLY A 64 14.81 4.64 13.94
CA GLY A 64 14.89 3.46 13.10
C GLY A 64 14.55 3.81 11.66
N LYS A 65 15.35 3.36 10.70
CA LYS A 65 15.03 3.43 9.27
C LYS A 65 14.90 2.04 8.68
N MET A 66 13.90 1.86 7.84
CA MET A 66 13.65 0.63 7.10
C MET A 66 13.34 0.95 5.64
N ASP A 67 14.08 0.32 4.74
CA ASP A 67 13.77 0.32 3.31
C ASP A 67 13.07 -0.99 2.96
N ASP A 68 11.96 -0.89 2.23
CA ASP A 68 11.09 -2.01 1.91
C ASP A 68 10.74 -2.00 0.41
N ASP A 69 10.90 -3.15 -0.24
CA ASP A 69 10.45 -3.36 -1.62
C ASP A 69 9.04 -3.95 -1.63
N ARG A 70 8.09 -3.15 -2.15
CA ARG A 70 6.68 -3.52 -2.25
C ARG A 70 6.32 -4.06 -3.62
N THR A 71 5.59 -5.17 -3.65
CA THR A 71 4.90 -5.70 -4.84
C THR A 71 3.41 -5.76 -4.58
N THR A 72 2.61 -5.26 -5.52
CA THR A 72 1.15 -5.26 -5.46
C THR A 72 0.57 -5.99 -6.66
N PHE A 73 -0.50 -6.73 -6.46
CA PHE A 73 -1.31 -7.30 -7.52
C PHE A 73 -2.78 -7.11 -7.16
N ALA A 74 -3.60 -6.72 -8.13
CA ALA A 74 -5.03 -6.67 -7.95
C ALA A 74 -5.73 -7.20 -9.20
N ALA A 75 -6.78 -7.96 -8.96
CA ALA A 75 -7.68 -8.47 -9.98
C ALA A 75 -9.11 -8.18 -9.58
N GLY A 76 -9.88 -7.59 -10.47
CA GLY A 76 -11.28 -7.24 -10.29
C GLY A 76 -12.14 -7.83 -11.38
N LEU A 77 -13.36 -8.18 -11.02
CA LEU A 77 -14.40 -8.59 -11.94
C LEU A 77 -15.68 -7.85 -11.57
N THR A 78 -16.23 -7.13 -12.54
CA THR A 78 -17.43 -6.33 -12.39
C THR A 78 -18.51 -6.87 -13.32
N TYR A 79 -19.71 -7.04 -12.77
CA TYR A 79 -20.94 -7.34 -13.48
C TYR A 79 -21.88 -6.15 -13.42
N ARG A 80 -22.54 -5.84 -14.52
CA ARG A 80 -23.49 -4.73 -14.63
C ARG A 80 -24.68 -5.16 -15.46
N GLN A 81 -25.88 -5.05 -14.90
CA GLN A 81 -27.13 -5.37 -15.58
C GLN A 81 -28.16 -4.26 -15.39
N LEU A 82 -28.73 -3.81 -16.50
CA LEU A 82 -29.90 -2.92 -16.52
C LEU A 82 -31.17 -3.76 -16.44
N PHE A 83 -32.16 -3.32 -15.65
CA PHE A 83 -33.44 -4.02 -15.48
C PHE A 83 -34.42 -3.77 -16.65
N GLY A 84 -33.96 -3.94 -17.90
CA GLY A 84 -34.73 -3.69 -19.13
C GLY A 84 -34.17 -2.52 -19.96
N ALA A 85 -34.60 -2.41 -21.23
CA ALA A 85 -34.08 -1.43 -22.20
C ALA A 85 -34.35 0.03 -21.79
N ASP A 86 -35.49 0.30 -21.15
CA ASP A 86 -35.90 1.65 -20.71
C ASP A 86 -35.80 1.86 -19.19
N SER A 87 -35.19 0.91 -18.47
CA SER A 87 -35.12 0.97 -17.02
C SER A 87 -33.94 1.84 -16.56
N LYS A 88 -34.21 2.76 -15.65
CA LYS A 88 -33.18 3.57 -14.98
C LYS A 88 -32.45 2.81 -13.87
N TRP A 89 -32.88 1.58 -13.60
CA TRP A 89 -32.34 0.76 -12.52
C TRP A 89 -31.24 -0.14 -13.04
N MET A 90 -30.09 -0.09 -12.37
CA MET A 90 -28.91 -0.85 -12.74
C MET A 90 -28.38 -1.59 -11.52
N LEU A 91 -28.28 -2.90 -11.64
CA LEU A 91 -27.58 -3.75 -10.69
C LEU A 91 -26.10 -3.79 -11.07
N THR A 92 -25.22 -3.49 -10.12
CA THR A 92 -23.78 -3.65 -10.29
C THR A 92 -23.24 -4.53 -9.19
N GLY A 93 -22.60 -5.64 -9.58
CA GLY A 93 -21.84 -6.50 -8.68
C GLY A 93 -20.36 -6.34 -8.96
N ARG A 94 -19.53 -6.27 -7.92
CA ARG A 94 -18.07 -6.20 -8.07
C ARG A 94 -17.39 -7.13 -7.07
N GLY A 95 -16.54 -7.99 -7.58
CA GLY A 95 -15.56 -8.75 -6.80
C GLY A 95 -14.16 -8.22 -7.08
N ALA A 96 -13.34 -8.11 -6.06
CA ALA A 96 -11.93 -7.75 -6.22
C ALA A 96 -11.06 -8.56 -5.27
N TYR A 97 -9.92 -9.00 -5.77
CA TYR A 97 -8.84 -9.62 -5.02
C TYR A 97 -7.63 -8.70 -5.07
N ILE A 98 -7.05 -8.41 -3.91
CA ILE A 98 -5.89 -7.54 -3.78
C ILE A 98 -4.85 -8.31 -2.97
N TYR A 99 -3.64 -8.39 -3.53
CA TYR A 99 -2.48 -8.99 -2.92
C TYR A 99 -1.39 -7.94 -2.80
N VAL A 100 -0.82 -7.81 -1.61
CA VAL A 100 0.32 -6.92 -1.33
C VAL A 100 1.37 -7.74 -0.61
N LYS A 101 2.60 -7.63 -1.09
CA LYS A 101 3.77 -8.23 -0.48
C LYS A 101 4.83 -7.17 -0.28
N ASP A 102 5.29 -7.08 0.94
CA ASP A 102 6.34 -6.17 1.38
C ASP A 102 7.56 -7.01 1.78
N LYS A 103 8.73 -6.70 1.20
CA LYS A 103 10.02 -7.27 1.56
C LYS A 103 10.78 -6.27 2.42
N LEU A 104 10.52 -6.38 3.71
CA LEU A 104 11.17 -5.66 4.79
C LEU A 104 12.70 -5.85 4.71
N GLY A 105 13.41 -4.79 4.36
CA GLY A 105 14.87 -4.76 4.31
C GLY A 105 15.53 -4.55 5.67
N ALA A 106 16.85 -4.46 5.66
CA ALA A 106 17.65 -4.31 6.89
C ALA A 106 17.21 -3.08 7.70
N TYR A 107 17.03 -3.28 9.01
CA TYR A 107 16.63 -2.23 9.92
C TYR A 107 17.89 -1.54 10.47
N THR A 108 17.95 -0.21 10.33
CA THR A 108 19.05 0.58 10.90
C THR A 108 18.56 1.29 12.15
N LEU A 109 19.12 0.93 13.31
CA LEU A 109 18.85 1.57 14.60
C LEU A 109 19.94 2.60 14.88
N THR A 110 19.55 3.84 15.16
CA THR A 110 20.44 4.89 15.67
C THR A 110 19.97 5.28 17.07
N ASN A 111 20.81 5.06 18.07
CA ASN A 111 20.56 5.54 19.44
C ASN A 111 21.08 6.98 19.62
N GLY A 112 20.61 7.72 20.63
CA GLY A 112 20.98 9.12 20.91
C GLY A 112 22.46 9.44 21.13
N HIS A 113 23.34 8.45 21.03
CA HIS A 113 24.80 8.60 21.07
C HIS A 113 25.48 8.49 19.69
N GLY A 114 24.73 8.46 18.59
CA GLY A 114 25.26 8.48 17.22
C GLY A 114 25.80 7.14 16.70
N CYS A 115 25.62 6.05 17.45
CA CYS A 115 26.01 4.70 17.02
C CYS A 115 24.87 4.06 16.22
N SER A 116 25.17 3.63 14.99
CA SER A 116 24.22 2.97 14.08
C SER A 116 24.52 1.47 13.97
N GLU A 117 23.53 0.61 14.22
CA GLU A 117 23.63 -0.84 14.04
C GLU A 117 22.72 -1.28 12.89
N ARG A 118 23.28 -2.01 11.91
CA ARG A 118 22.54 -2.58 10.77
C ARG A 118 22.24 -4.05 11.06
N ARG A 119 20.97 -4.41 11.21
CA ARG A 119 20.53 -5.80 11.37
C ARG A 119 19.79 -6.26 10.13
N GLY A 120 20.21 -7.40 9.57
CA GLY A 120 19.66 -8.06 8.39
C GLY A 120 19.11 -9.43 8.71
#